data_AF-A0A965G7E3-F1
#
_entry.id   AF-A0A965G7E3-F1
#
_cell.length_a   1.000
_cell.length_b   1.000
_cell.length_c   1.000
_cell.angle_alpha   90.00
_cell.angle_beta   90.00
_cell.angle_gamma   90.00
#
_symmetry.space_group_name_H-M   'P 1'
#
loop_
_entity.id
_entity.type
_entity.pdbx_description
1 polymer ?
#
loop_
_entity_poly.entity_id
_entity_poly.type
_entity_poly.pdbx_seq_one_letter_code
_entity_poly.pdbx_strand_id
1 'polypeptide(L)'
;MFSRAEKLAAIVLRETTAFGLRLERVERRTLRREEKTVSTPYGPIRVKLGYHGDSLVQIHPEDADCRKASISASVSHTDVAAAARSAARSG
;
A
#
# COMPACT_ATOMS: atom_id res chain seq x y z
N MET A 1 -4.79 1.04 -30.59
CA MET A 1 -3.89 0.96 -29.42
C MET A 1 -4.39 -0.16 -28.51
N PHE A 2 -3.58 -1.18 -28.21
CA PHE A 2 -4.00 -2.33 -27.40
C PHE A 2 -4.37 -1.93 -25.96
N SER A 3 -5.38 -2.60 -25.40
CA SER A 3 -5.79 -2.41 -23.99
C SER A 3 -4.66 -2.82 -23.03
N ARG A 4 -4.70 -2.33 -21.78
CA ARG A 4 -3.72 -2.79 -20.75
C ARG A 4 -3.80 -4.30 -20.51
N ALA A 5 -4.99 -4.89 -20.63
CA ALA A 5 -5.18 -6.34 -20.49
C ALA A 5 -4.46 -7.11 -21.60
N GLU A 6 -4.53 -6.66 -22.85
CA GLU A 6 -3.82 -7.29 -23.99
C GLU A 6 -2.31 -7.22 -23.83
N LYS A 7 -1.78 -6.09 -23.34
CA LYS A 7 -0.35 -5.95 -23.08
C LYS A 7 0.13 -6.93 -22.00
N LEU A 8 -0.66 -7.12 -20.94
CA LEU A 8 -0.35 -8.10 -19.90
C LEU A 8 -0.50 -9.54 -20.42
N ALA A 9 -1.52 -9.83 -21.22
CA ALA A 9 -1.74 -11.13 -21.82
C ALA A 9 -0.55 -11.56 -22.68
N ALA A 10 -0.01 -10.65 -23.49
CA ALA A 10 1.18 -10.90 -24.30
C ALA A 10 2.41 -11.24 -23.46
N ILE A 11 2.60 -10.58 -22.30
CA ILE A 11 3.70 -10.90 -21.38
C ILE A 11 3.50 -12.30 -20.79
N VAL A 12 2.30 -12.61 -20.28
CA VAL A 12 2.07 -13.92 -19.64
C VAL A 12 2.22 -15.07 -20.62
N LEU A 13 1.69 -14.97 -21.83
CA LEU A 13 1.81 -16.02 -22.85
C LEU A 13 3.25 -16.20 -23.35
N ARG A 14 4.08 -15.15 -23.30
CA ARG A 14 5.48 -15.20 -23.71
C ARG A 14 6.39 -15.78 -22.63
N GLU A 15 6.18 -15.39 -21.38
CA GLU A 15 7.08 -15.69 -20.26
C GLU A 15 6.67 -16.94 -19.46
N THR A 16 5.55 -17.58 -19.81
CA THR A 16 5.05 -18.78 -19.12
C THR A 16 4.68 -19.88 -20.12
N THR A 17 4.41 -21.08 -19.62
CA THR A 17 3.94 -22.22 -20.42
C THR A 17 2.43 -22.21 -20.65
N ALA A 18 1.73 -21.13 -20.28
CA ALA A 18 0.29 -21.04 -20.45
C ALA A 18 -0.09 -21.01 -21.94
N PHE A 19 -0.96 -21.92 -22.37
CA PHE A 19 -1.49 -21.95 -23.74
C PHE A 19 -2.57 -20.89 -24.01
N GLY A 20 -3.15 -20.30 -22.97
CA GLY A 20 -4.24 -19.34 -23.09
C GLY A 20 -4.58 -18.70 -21.75
N LEU A 21 -5.38 -17.63 -21.79
CA LEU A 21 -5.78 -16.84 -20.63
C LEU A 21 -7.29 -16.74 -20.55
N ARG A 22 -7.82 -16.69 -19.32
CA ARG A 22 -9.20 -16.32 -19.03
C ARG A 22 -9.19 -14.90 -18.47
N LEU A 23 -10.02 -14.03 -19.03
CA LEU A 23 -10.13 -12.63 -18.65
C LEU A 23 -11.56 -12.35 -18.18
N GLU A 24 -11.69 -11.76 -17.00
CA GLU A 24 -12.97 -11.34 -16.44
C GLU A 24 -12.89 -9.88 -16.02
N ARG A 25 -13.96 -9.13 -16.31
CA ARG A 25 -14.08 -7.74 -15.86
C ARG A 25 -14.88 -7.71 -14.56
N VAL A 26 -14.24 -7.26 -13.49
CA VAL A 26 -14.86 -7.14 -12.17
C VAL A 26 -14.99 -5.68 -11.76
N GLU A 27 -16.09 -5.36 -11.07
CA GLU A 27 -16.23 -4.09 -10.36
C GLU A 27 -15.63 -4.18 -8.97
N ARG A 28 -14.99 -3.09 -8.53
CA ARG A 28 -14.45 -2.97 -7.18
C ARG A 28 -14.87 -1.63 -6.59
N ARG A 29 -15.43 -1.65 -5.38
CA ARG A 29 -15.59 -0.45 -4.56
C ARG A 29 -14.37 -0.33 -3.64
N THR A 30 -13.75 0.84 -3.61
CA THR A 30 -12.52 1.09 -2.84
C THR A 30 -12.71 2.30 -1.95
N LEU A 31 -12.04 2.29 -0.79
CA LEU A 31 -11.94 3.46 0.06
C LEU A 31 -11.28 4.61 -0.71
N ARG A 32 -11.72 5.83 -0.45
CA ARG A 32 -10.98 7.04 -0.84
C ARG A 32 -9.68 7.01 -0.04
N ARG A 33 -8.54 7.14 -0.72
CA ARG A 33 -7.23 7.08 -0.07
C ARG A 33 -6.51 8.41 -0.15
N GLU A 34 -5.83 8.76 0.93
CA GLU A 34 -4.83 9.82 0.97
C GLU A 34 -3.51 9.25 1.48
N GLU A 35 -2.41 9.90 1.12
CA GLU A 35 -1.08 9.58 1.63
C GLU A 35 -0.54 10.81 2.36
N LYS A 36 -0.08 10.62 3.59
CA LYS A 36 0.52 11.66 4.43
C LYS A 36 1.81 11.13 5.02
N THR A 37 2.80 11.99 5.20
CA THR A 37 3.99 11.66 5.98
C THR A 37 3.79 12.12 7.41
N VAL A 38 3.96 11.21 8.37
CA VAL A 38 3.87 11.51 9.81
C VAL A 38 5.24 11.43 10.46
N SER A 39 5.48 12.33 11.41
CA SER A 39 6.70 12.28 12.23
C SER A 39 6.52 11.25 13.33
N THR A 40 7.52 10.38 13.51
CA THR A 40 7.55 9.39 14.60
C THR A 40 8.89 9.48 15.33
N PRO A 41 9.02 8.90 16.53
CA PRO A 41 10.31 8.78 17.22
C PRO A 41 11.40 8.07 16.41
N TYR A 42 11.01 7.30 15.38
CA TYR A 42 11.91 6.53 14.52
C TYR A 42 12.14 7.19 13.16
N GLY A 43 11.68 8.43 12.99
CA GLY A 43 11.78 9.21 11.75
C GLY A 43 10.44 9.38 11.02
N PRO A 44 10.47 10.06 9.87
CA PRO A 44 9.27 10.27 9.05
C PRO A 44 8.82 8.97 8.39
N ILE A 45 7.52 8.68 8.47
CA ILE A 45 6.91 7.48 7.88
C ILE A 45 5.70 7.88 7.07
N ARG A 46 5.61 7.40 5.82
CA ARG A 46 4.41 7.60 5.01
C ARG A 46 3.30 6.67 5.49
N VAL A 47 2.08 7.18 5.55
CA VAL A 47 0.88 6.45 5.94
C VAL A 47 -0.19 6.60 4.87
N LYS A 48 -0.83 5.48 4.52
CA LYS A 48 -2.02 5.43 3.69
C LYS A 48 -3.25 5.55 4.60
N LEU A 49 -4.02 6.59 4.40
CA LEU A 49 -5.27 6.88 5.10
C LEU A 49 -6.43 6.42 4.23
N GLY A 50 -7.25 5.51 4.74
CA GLY A 50 -8.42 4.96 4.05
C GLY A 50 -9.70 5.53 4.64
N TYR A 51 -10.48 6.21 3.80
CA TYR A 51 -11.73 6.87 4.17
C TYR A 51 -12.95 6.19 3.56
N HIS A 52 -13.98 6.02 4.39
CA HIS A 52 -15.33 5.68 3.96
C HIS A 52 -16.19 6.94 4.09
N GLY A 53 -16.46 7.60 2.96
CA GLY A 53 -16.95 8.99 2.97
C GLY A 53 -15.89 9.92 3.58
N ASP A 54 -16.26 10.62 4.64
CA ASP A 54 -15.36 11.50 5.40
C ASP A 54 -14.77 10.81 6.64
N SER A 55 -15.22 9.60 6.96
CA SER A 55 -14.73 8.86 8.13
C SER A 55 -13.43 8.13 7.81
N LEU A 56 -12.37 8.44 8.55
CA LEU A 56 -11.12 7.68 8.52
C LEU A 56 -11.33 6.32 9.18
N VAL A 57 -11.24 5.24 8.40
CA VAL A 57 -11.49 3.87 8.87
C VAL A 57 -10.24 2.99 8.86
N GLN A 58 -9.20 3.38 8.11
CA GLN A 58 -7.95 2.62 8.02
C GLN A 58 -6.73 3.53 8.00
N ILE A 59 -5.66 3.08 8.67
CA ILE A 59 -4.33 3.70 8.64
C ILE A 59 -3.31 2.60 8.42
N HIS A 60 -2.64 2.64 7.29
CA HIS A 60 -1.61 1.67 6.90
C HIS A 60 -0.28 2.39 6.69
N PRO A 61 0.66 2.30 7.66
CA PRO A 61 2.03 2.75 7.45
C PRO A 61 2.69 2.02 6.27
N GLU A 62 3.52 2.73 5.51
CA GLU A 62 4.27 2.13 4.41
C GLU A 62 5.34 1.18 4.93
N ASP A 63 5.22 -0.09 4.53
CA ASP A 63 6.07 -1.20 5.00
C ASP A 63 7.56 -0.93 4.77
N ALA A 64 7.91 -0.40 3.59
CA ALA A 64 9.30 -0.07 3.26
C ALA A 64 9.89 1.02 4.18
N ASP A 65 9.08 2.01 4.58
CA ASP A 65 9.50 3.07 5.48
C ASP A 65 9.63 2.53 6.91
N CYS A 66 8.65 1.73 7.37
CA CYS A 66 8.68 1.08 8.67
C CYS A 66 9.87 0.12 8.81
N ARG A 67 10.18 -0.66 7.78
CA ARG A 67 11.33 -1.56 7.75
C ARG A 67 12.65 -0.81 7.84
N LYS A 68 12.81 0.29 7.10
CA LYS A 68 14.01 1.13 7.18
C LYS A 68 14.18 1.71 8.58
N ALA A 69 13.12 2.32 9.13
CA ALA A 69 13.15 2.91 10.46
C ALA A 69 13.43 1.87 11.57
N SER A 70 12.84 0.67 11.46
CA SER A 70 13.09 -0.45 12.38
C SER A 70 14.57 -0.87 12.39
N ILE A 71 15.19 -1.01 11.22
CA ILE A 71 16.62 -1.35 11.09
C ILE A 71 17.50 -0.22 11.64
N SER A 72 17.21 1.04 11.28
CA SER A 72 18.02 2.19 11.69
C SER A 72 17.96 2.46 13.19
N ALA A 73 16.80 2.24 13.83
CA ALA A 73 16.61 2.47 15.25
C ALA A 73 16.77 1.20 16.11
N SER A 74 17.06 0.04 15.49
CA SER A 74 17.18 -1.27 16.17
C SER A 74 15.97 -1.61 17.05
N VAL A 75 14.76 -1.30 16.58
CA VAL A 75 13.48 -1.58 17.25
C VAL A 75 12.62 -2.50 16.39
N SER A 76 11.56 -3.10 16.96
CA SER A 76 10.71 -3.99 16.19
C SER A 76 9.89 -3.24 15.12
N HIS A 77 9.66 -3.89 13.98
CA HIS A 77 8.79 -3.37 12.93
C HIS A 77 7.38 -3.04 13.44
N THR A 78 6.88 -3.85 14.38
CA THR A 78 5.57 -3.67 15.00
C THR A 78 5.49 -2.36 15.78
N ASP A 79 6.52 -2.01 16.55
CA ASP A 79 6.57 -0.77 17.34
C ASP A 79 6.59 0.46 16.43
N VAL A 80 7.37 0.40 15.35
CA VAL A 80 7.45 1.46 14.35
C VAL A 80 6.08 1.68 13.67
N ALA A 81 5.42 0.60 13.25
CA ALA A 81 4.10 0.67 12.66
C ALA A 81 3.05 1.19 13.66
N ALA A 82 3.13 0.81 14.93
CA ALA A 82 2.25 1.32 15.98
C ALA A 82 2.45 2.83 16.22
N ALA A 83 3.70 3.29 16.28
CA ALA A 83 4.03 4.70 16.42
C ALA A 83 3.51 5.53 15.24
N ALA A 84 3.69 5.05 14.00
CA ALA A 84 3.16 5.71 12.81
C ALA A 84 1.62 5.81 12.82
N ARG A 85 0.92 4.74 13.23
CA ARG A 85 -0.54 4.76 13.37
C ARG A 85 -1.01 5.74 14.43
N SER A 86 -0.30 5.82 15.56
CA SER A 86 -0.60 6.77 16.63
C SER A 86 -0.42 8.21 16.15
N ALA A 87 0.74 8.51 15.54
CA ALA A 87 1.04 9.83 14.99
C ALA A 87 0.02 10.29 13.93
N ALA A 88 -0.46 9.38 13.09
CA ALA A 88 -1.46 9.66 12.07
C ALA A 88 -2.87 9.94 12.61
N ARG A 89 -3.18 9.51 13.84
CA ARG A 89 -4.46 9.83 14.50
C ARG A 89 -4.44 11.18 15.22
N SER A 90 -3.26 11.60 15.65
CA SER A 90 -3.09 12.76 16.52
C SER A 90 -2.90 14.09 15.79
N GLY A 91 -2.90 14.11 14.45
CA GLY A 91 -2.81 15.37 13.69
C GLY A 91 -3.23 15.24 12.25
#